data_AF-A0A5N6ZFA5-F1
#
_entry.id   AF-A0A5N6ZFA5-F1
#
_cell.length_a   1.000
_cell.length_b   1.000
_cell.length_c   1.000
_cell.angle_alpha   90.00
_cell.angle_beta   90.00
_cell.angle_gamma   90.00
#
_symmetry.space_group_name_H-M   'P 1'
#
loop_
_entity.id
_entity.type
_entity.pdbx_description
1 polymer ?
#
loop_
_entity_poly.entity_id
_entity_poly.type
_entity_poly.pdbx_seq_one_letter_code
_entity_poly.pdbx_strand_id
1 'polypeptide(L)'
;MDNSPDRQFPALNLAFHDDPPPLADLWPSALFTASHPSDRAHFEMLKHLDKTLQPASRFDVPIVSPAHSPKNTEQSPIPADPPHATKMDRRRDQNRAAQRRFRQRKEDELKTLKESVEKLEGRLQTLLGLYLDQARALSGLIQTVVKNNAG
;
A
#
# COMPACT_ATOMS: atom_id res chain seq x y z
N MET A 1 -0.36 -67.69 -24.11
CA MET A 1 -1.72 -67.39 -24.58
C MET A 1 -2.63 -67.68 -23.40
N ASP A 2 -2.84 -66.69 -22.54
CA ASP A 2 -3.74 -66.82 -21.41
C ASP A 2 -4.71 -65.63 -21.46
N ASN A 3 -5.97 -65.96 -21.73
CA ASN A 3 -7.09 -65.07 -21.86
C ASN A 3 -7.81 -65.02 -20.51
N SER A 4 -7.90 -63.84 -19.91
CA SER A 4 -8.90 -63.57 -18.87
C SER A 4 -9.35 -62.11 -18.97
N PRO A 5 -10.55 -61.84 -19.51
CA PRO A 5 -11.19 -60.54 -19.46
C PRO A 5 -12.11 -60.48 -18.25
N ASP A 6 -11.89 -59.55 -17.33
CA ASP A 6 -12.94 -58.97 -16.48
C ASP A 6 -12.32 -57.92 -15.55
N ARG A 7 -12.19 -56.70 -16.09
CA ARG A 7 -12.15 -55.49 -15.26
C ARG A 7 -13.37 -54.67 -15.64
N GLN A 8 -14.46 -54.92 -14.93
CA GLN A 8 -15.58 -53.98 -14.85
C GLN A 8 -15.03 -52.69 -14.23
N PHE A 9 -14.89 -51.65 -15.06
CA PHE A 9 -14.71 -50.30 -14.56
C PHE A 9 -16.07 -49.79 -14.09
N PRO A 10 -16.20 -49.23 -12.89
CA PRO A 10 -17.42 -48.55 -12.51
C PRO A 10 -17.61 -47.34 -13.44
N ALA A 11 -18.74 -47.30 -14.13
CA ALA A 11 -19.16 -46.13 -14.88
C ALA A 11 -19.28 -44.95 -13.90
N LEU A 12 -18.32 -44.04 -13.95
CA LEU A 12 -18.47 -42.72 -13.36
C LEU A 12 -19.55 -42.02 -14.18
N ASN A 13 -20.78 -42.02 -13.66
CA ASN A 13 -21.84 -41.12 -14.08
C ASN A 13 -21.37 -39.69 -13.83
N LEU A 14 -20.67 -39.13 -14.81
CA LEU A 14 -20.35 -37.71 -14.85
C LEU A 14 -21.63 -37.01 -15.32
N ALA A 15 -22.52 -36.73 -14.37
CA ALA A 15 -23.60 -35.79 -14.59
C ALA A 15 -22.96 -34.45 -14.94
N PHE A 16 -22.96 -34.11 -16.24
CA PHE A 16 -22.72 -32.76 -16.72
C PHE A 16 -23.86 -31.90 -16.17
N HIS A 17 -23.62 -31.25 -15.03
CA HIS A 17 -24.39 -30.08 -14.63
C HIS A 17 -23.86 -28.90 -15.42
N ASP A 18 -24.68 -28.42 -16.35
CA ASP A 18 -24.46 -27.27 -17.24
C ASP A 18 -24.52 -25.91 -16.51
N ASP A 19 -24.11 -25.86 -15.24
CA ASP A 19 -23.98 -24.59 -14.52
C ASP A 19 -22.51 -24.18 -14.49
N PRO A 20 -22.12 -23.07 -15.16
CA PRO A 20 -20.79 -22.51 -14.95
C PRO A 20 -20.65 -22.18 -13.46
N PRO A 21 -19.55 -22.58 -12.80
CA PRO A 21 -19.34 -22.24 -11.40
C PRO A 21 -19.43 -20.72 -11.26
N PRO A 22 -20.09 -20.20 -10.21
CA PRO A 22 -20.15 -18.77 -9.99
C PRO A 22 -18.73 -18.23 -9.98
N LEU A 23 -18.47 -17.22 -10.82
CA LEU A 23 -17.17 -16.55 -10.98
C LEU A 23 -16.56 -16.02 -9.66
N ALA A 24 -17.32 -16.07 -8.56
CA ALA A 24 -16.87 -15.78 -7.21
C ALA A 24 -15.78 -16.75 -6.71
N ASP A 25 -15.71 -17.99 -7.24
CA ASP A 25 -14.78 -19.01 -6.75
C ASP A 25 -13.45 -19.10 -7.55
N LEU A 26 -13.33 -18.34 -8.65
CA LEU A 26 -12.10 -18.28 -9.46
C LEU A 26 -11.09 -17.22 -9.01
N TRP A 27 -11.44 -16.42 -8.00
CA TRP A 27 -10.49 -15.53 -7.37
C TRP A 27 -9.98 -16.19 -6.10
N PRO A 28 -8.66 -16.42 -5.95
CA PRO A 28 -8.12 -16.76 -4.65
C PRO A 28 -8.52 -15.64 -3.69
N SER A 29 -9.42 -15.92 -2.74
CA SER A 29 -9.75 -15.01 -1.63
C SER A 29 -8.51 -14.56 -0.84
N ALA A 30 -7.37 -15.22 -1.07
CA ALA A 30 -6.05 -14.83 -0.60
C ALA A 30 -5.48 -13.55 -1.23
N LEU A 31 -6.01 -13.06 -2.37
CA LEU A 31 -5.51 -11.83 -3.00
C LEU A 31 -6.17 -10.55 -2.44
N PHE A 32 -7.29 -10.66 -1.72
CA PHE A 32 -7.96 -9.50 -1.11
C PHE A 32 -7.98 -9.52 0.43
N THR A 33 -7.64 -10.65 1.07
CA THR A 33 -7.67 -10.78 2.54
C THR A 33 -6.37 -10.42 3.25
N ALA A 34 -5.41 -9.79 2.58
CA ALA A 34 -4.30 -9.11 3.26
C ALA A 34 -4.68 -7.69 3.71
N SER A 35 -5.94 -7.44 4.08
CA SER A 35 -6.28 -6.29 4.92
C SER A 35 -5.92 -6.69 6.35
N HIS A 36 -4.69 -6.36 6.76
CA HIS A 36 -4.32 -6.48 8.16
C HIS A 36 -5.30 -5.65 8.99
N PRO A 37 -5.75 -6.11 10.17
CA PRO A 37 -6.62 -5.31 11.04
C PRO A 37 -5.99 -3.95 11.42
N SER A 38 -4.66 -3.84 11.31
CA SER A 38 -3.90 -2.60 11.44
C SER A 38 -4.18 -1.57 10.34
N ASP A 39 -4.43 -2.00 9.10
CA ASP A 39 -4.69 -1.10 7.97
C ASP A 39 -6.10 -0.53 8.04
N ARG A 40 -7.07 -1.32 8.52
CA ARG A 40 -8.45 -0.87 8.74
C ARG A 40 -8.51 0.21 9.82
N ALA A 41 -7.74 0.06 10.90
CA ALA A 41 -7.64 1.07 11.95
C ALA A 41 -6.96 2.36 11.45
N HIS A 42 -5.96 2.24 10.57
CA HIS A 42 -5.30 3.39 9.95
C HIS A 42 -6.25 4.17 9.02
N PHE A 43 -7.06 3.45 8.23
CA PHE A 43 -8.06 4.04 7.35
C PHE A 43 -9.20 4.73 8.11
N GLU A 44 -9.66 4.16 9.22
CA GLU A 44 -10.67 4.79 10.08
C GLU A 44 -10.13 6.03 10.82
N MET A 45 -8.85 6.03 11.25
CA MET A 45 -8.22 7.25 11.76
C MET A 45 -8.16 8.35 10.70
N LEU A 46 -7.81 8.03 9.45
CA LEU A 46 -7.76 8.99 8.35
C LEU A 46 -9.15 9.60 8.05
N LYS A 47 -10.23 8.80 8.11
CA LYS A 47 -11.60 9.32 7.98
C LYS A 47 -12.00 10.32 9.08
N HIS A 48 -11.37 10.28 10.25
CA HIS A 48 -11.64 11.21 11.34
C HIS A 48 -10.77 12.48 11.29
N LEU A 49 -9.69 12.49 10.51
CA LEU A 49 -8.87 13.68 10.27
C LEU A 49 -9.56 14.71 9.35
N ASP A 50 -10.40 14.28 8.40
CA ASP A 50 -11.18 15.21 7.56
C ASP A 50 -12.21 16.03 8.36
N LYS A 51 -12.66 15.52 9.52
CA LYS A 51 -13.57 16.24 10.43
C LYS A 51 -12.87 17.29 11.32
N THR A 52 -11.54 17.34 11.34
CA THR A 52 -10.78 18.32 12.13
C THR A 52 -10.09 19.40 11.28
N LEU A 53 -10.25 19.35 9.95
CA LEU A 53 -9.89 20.45 9.03
C LEU A 53 -11.08 21.39 8.77
N GLN A 54 -11.89 21.68 9.80
CA GLN A 54 -12.59 22.96 9.81
C GLN A 54 -11.52 24.03 9.99
N PRO A 55 -11.34 24.99 9.05
CA PRO A 55 -10.51 26.15 9.33
C PRO A 55 -11.17 26.84 10.53
N ALA A 56 -10.48 26.82 11.67
CA ALA A 56 -10.85 27.65 12.81
C ALA A 56 -10.67 29.11 12.39
N SER A 57 -11.68 29.62 11.68
CA SER A 57 -12.01 31.03 11.55
C SER A 57 -12.35 31.54 12.94
N ARG A 58 -11.32 31.85 13.74
CA ARG A 58 -11.48 32.53 15.03
C ARG A 58 -10.18 33.10 15.59
N PHE A 59 -9.54 34.00 14.86
CA PHE A 59 -8.68 35.03 15.46
C PHE A 59 -8.68 36.28 14.58
N ASP A 60 -9.76 37.07 14.66
CA ASP A 60 -9.61 38.51 14.56
C ASP A 60 -8.91 38.97 15.85
N VAL A 61 -7.58 38.97 15.80
CA VAL A 61 -6.74 39.64 16.80
C VAL A 61 -6.03 40.75 16.03
N PRO A 62 -6.15 42.01 16.46
CA PRO A 62 -5.49 43.11 15.77
C PRO A 62 -3.98 42.84 15.74
N ILE A 63 -3.40 42.92 14.54
CA ILE A 63 -1.97 42.90 14.30
C ILE A 63 -1.39 44.13 15.02
N VAL A 64 -0.92 43.95 16.25
CA VAL A 64 0.05 44.87 16.85
C VAL A 64 1.40 44.23 16.68
N SER A 65 2.09 44.69 15.63
CA SER A 65 3.51 44.44 15.39
C SER A 65 4.33 44.74 16.64
N PRO A 66 5.15 43.81 17.17
CA PRO A 66 6.20 44.18 18.10
C PRO A 66 7.38 44.69 17.26
N ALA A 67 7.33 45.96 16.89
CA ALA A 67 8.49 46.68 16.41
C ALA A 67 9.32 47.14 17.61
N HIS A 68 10.14 46.26 18.22
CA HIS A 68 11.17 46.69 19.17
C HIS A 68 12.52 45.98 18.96
N SER A 69 13.50 46.84 18.71
CA SER A 69 14.92 46.63 18.43
C SER A 69 15.68 45.76 19.45
N PRO A 70 16.82 45.16 19.06
CA PRO A 70 17.70 44.47 19.99
C PRO A 70 18.45 45.50 20.83
N LYS A 71 18.25 45.50 22.14
CA LYS A 71 19.17 46.18 23.08
C LYS A 71 20.22 45.17 23.53
N ASN A 72 21.41 45.36 22.96
CA ASN A 72 22.66 44.83 23.45
C ASN A 72 22.93 45.48 24.81
N THR A 73 22.98 44.70 25.90
CA THR A 73 23.40 45.17 27.22
C THR A 73 24.58 44.33 27.66
N GLU A 74 25.63 45.04 28.03
CA GLU A 74 26.99 44.61 28.30
C GLU A 74 27.14 43.61 29.45
N GLN A 75 28.28 42.92 29.41
CA GLN A 75 28.76 41.85 30.26
C GLN A 75 28.87 42.23 31.75
N SER A 76 28.55 41.26 32.61
CA SER A 76 29.31 41.00 33.83
C SER A 76 29.45 39.48 34.03
N PRO A 77 30.64 38.98 34.39
CA PRO A 77 30.92 37.55 34.42
C PRO A 77 30.37 36.91 35.70
N ILE A 78 29.24 36.21 35.57
CA ILE A 78 28.76 35.31 36.63
C ILE A 78 29.57 34.00 36.53
N PRO A 79 30.10 33.46 37.63
CA PRO A 79 30.92 32.25 37.61
C PRO A 79 30.17 31.09 36.95
N ALA A 80 30.89 30.37 36.10
CA ALA A 80 30.39 29.22 35.35
C ALA A 80 30.06 28.05 36.28
N ASP A 81 28.83 28.03 36.79
CA ASP A 81 28.20 26.78 37.22
C ASP A 81 27.85 25.97 35.95
N PRO A 82 28.12 24.65 35.90
CA PRO A 82 27.86 23.84 34.72
C PRO A 82 26.37 23.93 34.36
N PRO A 83 26.01 24.11 33.07
CA PRO A 83 24.63 24.37 32.68
C PRO A 83 23.82 23.13 32.99
N HIS A 84 23.10 23.15 34.11
CA HIS A 84 22.15 22.13 34.47
C HIS A 84 21.00 22.28 33.47
N ALA A 85 21.08 21.56 32.34
CA ALA A 85 20.09 21.59 31.26
C ALA A 85 18.70 21.63 31.88
N THR A 86 18.00 22.74 31.68
CA THR A 86 16.75 22.96 32.38
C THR A 86 15.76 21.89 31.92
N LYS A 87 14.77 21.53 32.74
CA LYS A 87 13.73 20.56 32.34
C LYS A 87 13.09 20.93 30.97
N MET A 88 13.07 22.22 30.63
CA MET A 88 12.62 22.72 29.33
C MET A 88 13.54 22.36 28.18
N ASP A 89 14.86 22.42 28.35
CA ASP A 89 15.82 22.11 27.29
C ASP A 89 15.76 20.62 26.93
N ARG A 90 15.68 19.76 27.95
CA ARG A 90 15.46 18.31 27.76
C ARG A 90 14.17 18.02 26.99
N ARG A 91 13.08 18.75 27.29
CA ARG A 91 11.80 18.61 26.57
C ARG A 91 11.90 19.07 25.12
N ARG A 92 12.63 20.16 24.84
CA ARG A 92 12.88 20.65 23.47
C ARG A 92 13.67 19.63 22.65
N ASP A 93 14.69 19.02 23.24
CA ASP A 93 15.47 17.97 22.59
C ASP A 93 14.64 16.74 22.25
N GLN A 94 13.81 16.28 23.20
CA GLN A 94 12.89 15.16 22.97
C GLN A 94 11.89 15.47 21.85
N ASN A 95 11.33 16.68 21.82
CA ASN A 95 10.41 17.10 20.76
C ASN A 95 11.09 17.15 19.38
N ARG A 96 12.31 17.71 19.32
CA ARG A 96 13.13 17.69 18.09
C ARG A 96 13.37 16.27 17.61
N ALA A 97 13.74 15.36 18.50
CA ALA A 97 13.95 13.96 18.17
C ALA A 97 12.66 13.26 17.70
N ALA A 98 11.53 13.50 18.38
CA ALA A 98 10.23 12.97 18.00
C ALA A 98 9.79 13.47 16.61
N GLN A 99 9.99 14.76 16.34
CA GLN A 99 9.66 15.35 15.04
C GLN A 99 10.54 14.79 13.92
N ARG A 100 11.84 14.61 14.15
CA ARG A 100 12.74 13.95 13.20
C ARG A 100 12.28 12.52 12.91
N ARG A 101 11.98 11.73 13.93
CA ARG A 101 11.46 10.35 13.78
C ARG A 101 10.11 10.30 13.07
N PHE A 102 9.25 11.29 13.27
CA PHE A 102 7.98 11.35 12.56
C PHE A 102 8.19 11.62 11.07
N ARG A 103 9.03 12.60 10.72
CA ARG A 103 9.39 12.89 9.32
C ARG A 103 10.03 11.68 8.65
N GLN A 104 10.99 11.07 9.32
CA GLN A 104 11.65 9.86 8.82
C GLN A 104 10.63 8.73 8.55
N ARG A 105 9.72 8.45 9.48
CA ARG A 105 8.66 7.44 9.26
C ARG A 105 7.80 7.74 8.05
N LYS A 106 7.48 9.02 7.81
CA LYS A 106 6.70 9.42 6.63
C LYS A 106 7.48 9.33 5.33
N GLU A 107 8.77 9.64 5.36
CA GLU A 107 9.66 9.45 4.22
C GLU A 107 9.83 7.96 3.88
N ASP A 108 10.01 7.10 4.90
CA ASP A 108 10.10 5.65 4.75
C ASP A 108 8.79 5.04 4.21
N GLU A 109 7.64 5.50 4.70
CA GLU A 109 6.31 5.09 4.22
C GLU A 109 6.12 5.46 2.74
N LEU A 110 6.47 6.70 2.35
CA LEU A 110 6.42 7.13 0.96
C LEU A 110 7.36 6.33 0.06
N LYS A 111 8.57 6.02 0.53
CA LYS A 111 9.53 5.20 -0.19
C LYS A 111 8.97 3.79 -0.41
N THR A 112 8.46 3.16 0.64
CA THR A 112 7.85 1.82 0.57
C THR A 112 6.67 1.79 -0.39
N LEU A 113 5.83 2.83 -0.38
CA LEU A 113 4.69 2.93 -1.27
C LEU A 113 5.13 3.05 -2.74
N LYS A 114 6.15 3.87 -3.03
CA LYS A 114 6.72 3.99 -4.38
C LYS A 114 7.28 2.66 -4.87
N GLU A 115 8.08 1.97 -4.06
CA GLU A 115 8.62 0.64 -4.38
C GLU A 115 7.50 -0.38 -4.64
N SER A 116 6.39 -0.29 -3.90
CA SER A 116 5.23 -1.16 -4.08
C SER A 116 4.51 -0.89 -5.40
N VAL A 117 4.36 0.39 -5.79
CA VAL A 117 3.77 0.79 -7.07
C VAL A 117 4.63 0.30 -8.23
N GLU A 118 5.94 0.56 -8.21
CA GLU A 118 6.86 0.11 -9.26
C GLU A 118 6.82 -1.42 -9.43
N LYS A 119 6.78 -2.16 -8.31
CA LYS A 119 6.65 -3.61 -8.33
C LYS A 119 5.32 -4.08 -8.93
N LEU A 120 4.22 -3.39 -8.61
CA LEU A 120 2.90 -3.70 -9.17
C LEU A 120 2.85 -3.41 -10.67
N GLU A 121 3.40 -2.29 -11.11
CA GLU A 121 3.50 -1.93 -12.53
C GLU A 121 4.32 -2.97 -13.31
N GLY A 122 5.48 -3.39 -12.79
CA GLY A 122 6.29 -4.44 -13.42
C GLY A 122 5.56 -5.79 -13.52
N ARG A 123 4.79 -6.17 -12.49
CA ARG A 123 3.94 -7.37 -12.53
C ARG A 123 2.83 -7.26 -13.57
N LEU A 124 2.19 -6.10 -13.67
CA LEU A 124 1.13 -5.85 -14.64
C LEU A 124 1.66 -5.91 -16.08
N GLN A 125 2.84 -5.31 -16.35
CA GLN A 125 3.49 -5.41 -17.66
C GLN A 125 3.83 -6.85 -18.02
N THR A 126 4.37 -7.61 -17.06
CA THR A 126 4.67 -9.04 -17.26
C THR A 126 3.41 -9.83 -17.59
N LEU A 127 2.34 -9.62 -16.82
CA LEU A 127 1.06 -10.29 -17.02
C LEU A 127 0.46 -9.95 -18.39
N LEU A 128 0.50 -8.67 -18.79
CA LEU A 128 0.04 -8.24 -20.11
C LEU A 128 0.82 -8.90 -21.24
N GLY A 129 2.15 -9.03 -21.09
CA GLY A 129 3.00 -9.76 -22.03
C GLY A 129 2.56 -11.21 -22.22
N LEU A 130 2.33 -11.93 -21.11
CA LEU A 130 1.85 -13.31 -21.13
C LEU A 130 0.50 -13.45 -21.83
N TYR A 131 -0.44 -12.54 -21.57
CA TYR A 131 -1.74 -12.54 -22.25
C TYR A 131 -1.61 -12.31 -23.75
N LEU A 132 -0.75 -11.39 -24.19
CA LEU A 132 -0.51 -11.14 -25.61
C LEU A 132 0.11 -12.36 -26.30
N ASP A 133 1.06 -13.02 -25.66
CA ASP A 133 1.68 -14.23 -26.20
C ASP A 133 0.69 -15.38 -26.29
N GLN A 134 -0.16 -15.54 -25.26
CA GLN A 134 -1.25 -16.52 -25.29
C GLN A 134 -2.26 -16.21 -26.41
N ALA A 135 -2.65 -14.95 -26.57
CA ALA A 135 -3.57 -14.53 -27.64
C ALA A 135 -2.98 -14.81 -29.04
N ARG A 136 -1.69 -14.57 -29.24
CA ARG A 136 -0.98 -14.92 -30.49
C ARG A 136 -0.96 -16.42 -30.74
N ALA A 137 -0.64 -17.21 -29.71
CA ALA A 137 -0.60 -18.67 -29.82
C ALA A 137 -1.98 -19.24 -30.20
N LEU A 138 -3.05 -18.77 -29.55
CA LEU A 138 -4.43 -19.16 -29.87
C LEU A 138 -4.82 -18.74 -31.29
N SER A 139 -4.48 -17.51 -31.71
CA SER A 139 -4.74 -17.04 -33.08
C SER A 139 -4.05 -17.92 -34.13
N GLY A 140 -2.79 -18.31 -33.88
CA GLY A 140 -2.05 -19.22 -34.76
C GLY A 140 -2.65 -20.62 -34.83
N LEU A 141 -3.11 -21.15 -33.68
CA LEU A 141 -3.80 -22.43 -33.62
C LEU A 141 -5.12 -22.40 -34.42
N ILE A 142 -5.93 -21.36 -34.24
CA ILE A 142 -7.19 -21.18 -34.97
C ILE A 142 -6.92 -21.14 -36.48
N GLN A 143 -5.94 -20.37 -36.94
CA GLN A 143 -5.58 -20.33 -38.36
C GLN A 143 -5.16 -21.70 -38.91
N THR A 144 -4.44 -22.49 -38.11
CA THR A 144 -4.01 -23.84 -38.51
C THR A 144 -5.19 -24.79 -38.63
N VAL A 145 -6.11 -24.77 -37.65
CA VAL A 145 -7.35 -25.57 -37.67
C VAL A 145 -8.22 -25.20 -38.86
N VAL A 146 -8.41 -23.90 -39.13
CA VAL A 146 -9.20 -23.42 -40.28
C VAL A 146 -8.58 -23.88 -41.59
N LYS A 147 -7.26 -23.78 -41.76
CA LYS A 147 -6.57 -24.26 -42.97
C LYS A 147 -6.73 -25.77 -43.18
N ASN A 148 -6.62 -26.55 -42.11
CA ASN A 148 -6.72 -28.01 -42.18
C ASN A 148 -8.15 -28.52 -42.42
N ASN A 149 -9.17 -27.74 -42.06
CA ASN A 149 -10.58 -28.11 -42.28
C ASN A 149 -11.16 -27.61 -43.61
N ALA A 150 -10.41 -26.79 -44.37
CA ALA A 150 -10.86 -26.20 -45.63
C ALA A 150 -10.33 -26.91 -46.89
N GLY A 151 -9.53 -27.97 -46.73
CA GLY A 151 -9.03 -28.84 -47.80
C GLY A 151 -9.52 -30.26 -47.62
#